data_AF-A0A6N6SN74-F1
#
_entry.id   AF-A0A6N6SN74-F1
#
_cell.length_a   1.000
_cell.length_b   1.000
_cell.length_c   1.000
_cell.angle_alpha   90.00
_cell.angle_beta   90.00
_cell.angle_gamma   90.00
#
_symmetry.space_group_name_H-M   'P 1'
#
loop_
_entity.id
_entity.type
_entity.pdbx_description
1 polymer ?
#
loop_
_entity_poly.entity_id
_entity_poly.type
_entity_poly.pdbx_seq_one_letter_code
_entity_poly.pdbx_strand_id
1 'polypeptide(L)'
;MKTKLYKYTVKFPLLIVVSVFIAGFAGVEVPVKQSARTQPEMIFVQGGSFIMGCTSEQGKDCDYEEKPAHQVTVSDFYIGKYEVTQELWHFRL
;
A
#
# COMPACT_ATOMS: atom_id res chain seq x y z
N MET A 1 -6.52 -10.30 71.16
CA MET A 1 -7.41 -10.08 70.00
C MET A 1 -6.55 -9.81 68.76
N LYS A 2 -6.68 -10.67 67.72
CA LYS A 2 -6.43 -10.50 66.25
C LYS A 2 -5.12 -9.81 65.80
N THR A 3 -4.24 -10.36 64.95
CA THR A 3 -4.39 -10.89 63.56
C THR A 3 -3.08 -11.64 63.16
N LYS A 4 -3.07 -12.90 62.68
CA LYS A 4 -3.14 -13.39 61.27
C LYS A 4 -2.24 -12.59 60.29
N LEU A 5 -1.45 -13.14 59.35
CA LEU A 5 -1.37 -14.46 58.68
C LEU A 5 0.01 -14.61 57.99
N TYR A 6 0.66 -15.76 58.21
CA TYR A 6 1.39 -16.63 57.27
C TYR A 6 2.22 -16.05 56.10
N LYS A 7 3.55 -16.15 56.28
CA LYS A 7 4.53 -16.36 55.21
C LYS A 7 4.29 -17.72 54.55
N TYR A 8 3.85 -17.76 53.29
CA TYR A 8 3.96 -18.94 52.44
C TYR A 8 4.43 -18.54 51.05
N THR A 9 5.73 -18.71 50.81
CA THR A 9 6.35 -18.63 49.47
C THR A 9 5.85 -19.81 48.64
N VAL A 10 4.96 -19.56 47.69
CA VAL A 10 4.50 -20.57 46.73
C VAL A 10 5.58 -20.77 45.67
N LYS A 11 6.42 -21.81 45.81
CA LYS A 11 7.32 -22.28 44.75
C LYS A 11 6.49 -23.04 43.71
N PHE A 12 6.10 -22.36 42.63
CA PHE A 12 5.44 -22.99 41.48
C PHE A 12 6.46 -23.87 40.71
N PRO A 13 6.17 -25.14 40.40
CA PRO A 13 7.06 -25.97 39.60
C PRO A 13 6.93 -25.59 38.12
N LEU A 14 8.07 -25.32 37.49
CA LEU A 14 8.27 -24.91 36.08
C LEU A 14 7.70 -25.89 35.02
N LEU A 15 7.16 -27.05 35.41
CA LEU A 15 6.82 -28.14 34.50
C LEU A 15 5.38 -28.14 33.97
N ILE A 16 4.46 -27.36 34.55
CA ILE A 16 3.03 -27.45 34.18
C ILE A 16 2.68 -26.58 32.96
N VAL A 17 3.47 -25.55 32.64
CA VAL A 17 3.15 -24.58 31.57
C VAL A 17 3.38 -25.12 30.15
N VAL A 18 4.23 -26.14 29.97
CA VAL A 18 4.63 -26.63 28.64
C VAL A 18 3.58 -27.58 28.01
N SER A 19 2.78 -28.28 28.81
CA SER A 19 1.85 -29.31 28.30
C SER A 19 0.53 -28.78 27.71
N VAL A 20 0.19 -27.51 27.97
CA VAL A 20 -1.09 -26.91 27.50
C VAL A 20 -0.97 -26.29 26.09
N PHE A 21 0.25 -26.10 25.56
CA PHE A 21 0.43 -25.44 24.26
C PHE A 21 0.50 -26.37 23.04
N ILE A 22 0.63 -27.69 23.20
CA ILE A 22 0.79 -28.61 22.06
C ILE A 22 -0.56 -29.15 21.52
N ALA A 23 -1.66 -29.00 22.27
CA ALA A 23 -2.97 -29.56 21.87
C ALA A 23 -3.95 -28.56 21.22
N GLY A 24 -3.50 -27.34 20.88
CA GLY A 24 -4.38 -26.23 20.51
C GLY A 24 -4.24 -25.63 19.10
N PHE A 25 -3.27 -26.06 18.29
CA PHE A 25 -3.13 -25.55 16.91
C PHE A 25 -3.56 -26.63 15.91
N ALA A 26 -4.83 -27.00 15.96
CA ALA A 26 -5.47 -27.72 14.86
C ALA A 26 -5.66 -26.73 13.70
N GLY A 27 -4.81 -26.87 12.67
CA GLY A 27 -5.14 -26.55 11.29
C GLY A 27 -5.84 -25.22 11.02
N VAL A 28 -5.29 -24.10 11.51
CA VAL A 28 -5.59 -22.81 10.88
C VAL A 28 -4.83 -22.80 9.55
N GLU A 29 -5.51 -23.22 8.49
CA GLU A 29 -5.10 -22.87 7.14
C GLU A 29 -5.20 -21.34 7.05
N VAL A 30 -4.09 -20.66 7.31
CA VAL A 30 -4.02 -19.22 7.04
C VAL A 30 -4.22 -19.10 5.53
N PRO A 31 -5.29 -18.45 5.04
CA PRO A 31 -5.43 -18.21 3.62
C PRO A 31 -4.23 -17.35 3.22
N VAL A 32 -3.26 -17.95 2.54
CA VAL A 32 -2.18 -17.21 1.91
C VAL A 32 -2.87 -16.37 0.85
N LYS A 33 -3.13 -15.10 1.18
CA LYS A 33 -3.56 -14.10 0.22
C LYS A 33 -2.41 -14.02 -0.77
N GLN A 34 -2.52 -14.73 -1.89
CA GLN A 34 -1.56 -14.64 -2.99
C GLN A 34 -1.43 -13.15 -3.25
N SER A 35 -0.28 -12.57 -2.92
CA SER A 35 0.02 -11.19 -3.28
C SER A 35 0.12 -11.21 -4.80
N ALA A 36 -1.04 -11.02 -5.44
CA ALA A 36 -1.10 -10.73 -6.84
C ALA A 36 -0.12 -9.59 -7.04
N ARG A 37 0.79 -9.70 -8.01
CA ARG A 37 1.64 -8.58 -8.39
C ARG A 37 0.76 -7.35 -8.47
N THR A 38 0.96 -6.38 -7.58
CA THR A 38 0.25 -5.11 -7.64
C THR A 38 0.82 -4.40 -8.86
N GLN A 39 0.27 -4.70 -10.02
CA GLN A 39 0.59 -3.99 -11.25
C GLN A 39 -0.24 -2.71 -11.24
N PRO A 40 0.34 -1.57 -11.66
CA PRO A 40 -0.43 -0.34 -11.77
C PRO A 40 -1.59 -0.55 -12.75
N GLU A 41 -2.76 -0.01 -12.40
CA GLU A 41 -3.89 0.06 -13.32
C GLU A 41 -3.54 1.05 -14.44
N MET A 42 -3.48 0.57 -15.68
CA MET A 42 -3.13 1.37 -16.86
C MET A 42 -4.35 1.61 -17.73
N ILE A 43 -4.50 2.82 -18.24
CA ILE A 43 -5.56 3.22 -19.17
C ILE A 43 -4.96 3.41 -20.56
N PHE A 44 -5.62 2.81 -21.56
CA PHE A 44 -5.31 3.05 -22.96
C PHE A 44 -5.77 4.43 -23.38
N VAL A 45 -4.88 5.20 -23.98
CA VAL A 45 -5.17 6.49 -24.58
C VAL A 45 -4.91 6.36 -26.07
N GLN A 46 -5.97 6.50 -26.85
CA GLN A 46 -5.86 6.54 -28.31
C GLN A 46 -5.05 7.79 -28.72
N GLY A 47 -4.11 7.59 -29.63
CA GLY A 47 -3.31 8.63 -30.22
C GLY A 47 -4.14 9.61 -31.04
N GLY A 48 -3.60 10.80 -31.22
CA GLY A 48 -4.30 11.89 -31.88
C GLY A 48 -3.52 13.20 -31.77
N SER A 49 -4.17 14.27 -32.19
CA SER A 49 -3.61 15.62 -32.14
C SER A 49 -4.40 16.48 -31.16
N PHE A 50 -3.69 17.23 -30.32
CA PHE A 50 -4.28 18.16 -29.35
C PHE A 50 -3.43 19.43 -29.21
N ILE A 51 -3.99 20.47 -28.60
CA ILE A 51 -3.25 21.69 -28.28
C ILE A 51 -2.56 21.50 -26.92
N MET A 52 -1.23 21.57 -26.90
CA MET A 52 -0.41 21.53 -25.69
C MET A 52 0.13 22.92 -25.38
N GLY A 53 0.30 23.21 -24.08
CA GLY A 53 0.76 24.50 -23.57
C GLY A 53 -0.39 25.33 -22.99
N CYS A 54 -0.09 26.56 -22.58
CA CYS A 54 -1.07 27.46 -21.98
C CYS A 54 -2.03 28.05 -23.03
N THR A 55 -3.32 27.77 -22.89
CA THR A 55 -4.40 28.29 -23.73
C THR A 55 -5.05 29.53 -23.09
N SER A 56 -5.90 30.22 -23.86
CA SER A 56 -6.55 31.46 -23.43
C SER A 56 -7.40 31.33 -22.17
N GLU A 57 -7.94 30.14 -21.90
CA GLU A 57 -8.81 29.85 -20.77
C GLU A 57 -8.07 29.94 -19.42
N GLN A 58 -6.75 29.78 -19.42
CA GLN A 58 -5.89 29.84 -18.23
C GLN A 58 -5.44 31.28 -17.89
N GLY A 59 -5.69 32.24 -18.79
CA GLY A 59 -5.50 33.66 -18.53
C GLY A 59 -4.06 34.05 -18.17
N LYS A 60 -3.86 34.52 -16.93
CA LYS A 60 -2.58 35.05 -16.44
C LYS A 60 -1.75 34.03 -15.67
N ASP A 61 -2.29 32.85 -15.40
CA ASP A 61 -1.65 31.82 -14.56
C ASP A 61 -0.66 30.97 -15.37
N CYS A 62 0.00 31.57 -16.36
CA CYS A 62 0.87 30.87 -17.28
C CYS A 62 2.26 31.48 -17.33
N ASP A 63 3.24 30.64 -17.04
CA ASP A 63 4.65 30.96 -17.16
C ASP A 63 5.07 31.13 -18.63
N TYR A 64 6.25 31.71 -18.85
CA TYR A 64 6.74 31.99 -20.19
C TYR A 64 7.02 30.70 -20.98
N GLU A 65 7.49 29.67 -20.29
CA GLU A 65 7.90 28.36 -20.81
C GLU A 65 6.71 27.47 -21.21
N GLU A 66 5.49 27.80 -20.75
CA GLU A 66 4.27 27.09 -21.15
C GLU A 66 3.71 27.58 -22.50
N LYS A 67 4.30 28.63 -23.06
CA LYS A 67 3.84 29.29 -24.29
C LYS A 67 4.83 29.07 -25.45
N PRO A 68 4.35 29.10 -26.71
CA PRO A 68 2.94 29.21 -27.09
C PRO A 68 2.20 27.87 -27.02
N ALA A 69 0.88 27.95 -26.88
CA ALA A 69 0.01 26.82 -27.20
C ALA A 69 0.25 26.38 -28.66
N HIS A 70 0.48 25.10 -28.88
CA HIS A 70 0.78 24.55 -30.20
C HIS A 70 0.21 23.13 -30.37
N GLN A 71 -0.02 22.72 -31.61
CA GLN A 71 -0.56 21.40 -31.90
C GLN A 71 0.52 20.32 -31.77
N VAL A 72 0.23 19.27 -31.01
CA VAL A 72 1.09 18.11 -30.79
C VAL A 72 0.33 16.86 -31.23
N THR A 73 1.01 15.97 -31.96
CA THR A 73 0.48 14.67 -32.37
C THR A 73 1.26 13.56 -31.68
N VAL A 74 0.55 12.66 -31.02
CA VAL A 74 1.14 11.50 -30.32
C VAL A 74 0.53 10.20 -30.83
N SER A 75 1.33 9.13 -30.82
CA SER A 75 0.85 7.77 -31.08
C SER A 75 0.07 7.22 -29.88
N ASP A 76 -0.64 6.11 -30.07
CA ASP A 76 -1.32 5.38 -29.01
C ASP A 76 -0.37 5.04 -27.85
N PHE A 77 -0.84 5.18 -26.62
CA PHE A 77 -0.05 4.87 -25.42
C PHE A 77 -0.93 4.42 -24.24
N TYR A 78 -0.27 3.97 -23.18
CA TYR A 78 -0.89 3.66 -21.90
C TYR A 78 -0.35 4.58 -20.82
N ILE A 79 -1.22 5.07 -19.94
CA ILE A 79 -0.84 5.87 -18.77
C ILE A 79 -1.45 5.29 -17.49
N GLY A 80 -0.74 5.38 -16.38
CA GLY A 80 -1.27 4.96 -15.08
C GLY A 80 -2.51 5.78 -14.73
N LYS A 81 -3.58 5.12 -14.30
CA LYS A 81 -4.80 5.80 -13.84
C LYS A 81 -4.55 6.68 -12.62
N TYR A 82 -3.58 6.27 -11.80
CA TYR A 82 -3.16 6.93 -10.58
C TYR A 82 -1.64 7.06 -10.57
N GLU A 83 -1.17 7.98 -9.73
CA GLU A 83 0.26 8.09 -9.42
C GLU A 83 0.78 6.82 -8.74
N VAL A 84 2.09 6.61 -8.84
CA VAL A 84 2.75 5.46 -8.22
C VAL A 84 2.71 5.61 -6.70
N THR A 85 2.22 4.58 -6.01
CA THR A 85 2.19 4.52 -4.55
C THR A 85 3.47 3.90 -3.98
N GLN A 86 3.74 4.13 -2.70
CA GLN A 86 4.89 3.51 -2.01
C GLN A 86 4.80 1.98 -1.99
N GLU A 87 3.59 1.43 -1.90
CA GLU A 87 3.37 -0.01 -2.00
C GLU A 87 3.80 -0.55 -3.36
N LEU A 88 3.45 0.15 -4.45
CA LEU A 88 3.89 -0.19 -5.81
C LEU A 88 5.41 -0.04 -6.00
N TRP A 89 6.02 0.96 -5.36
CA TRP A 89 7.47 1.18 -5.43
C TRP A 89 8.25 0.06 -4.74
N HIS A 90 7.89 -0.27 -3.49
CA HIS A 90 8.58 -1.28 -2.69
C HIS A 90 8.42 -2.69 -3.25
N PHE A 91 7.35 -2.96 -3.99
CA PHE A 91 7.08 -4.28 -4.56
C PHE A 91 7.99 -4.65 -5.76
N ARG A 92 8.82 -3.71 -6.26
CA ARG A 92 9.72 -3.94 -7.42
C ARG A 92 11.16 -4.38 -7.05
N LEU A 93 11.51 -4.51 -5.77
CA LEU A 93 12.81 -5.03 -5.31
C LEU A 93 12.63 -6.35 -4.54
#